data_AF-A0AAE9L8Z7-F1
#
_entry.id   AF-A0AAE9L8Z7-F1
#
_cell.length_a   1.000
_cell.length_b   1.000
_cell.length_c   1.000
_cell.angle_alpha   90.00
_cell.angle_beta   90.00
_cell.angle_gamma   90.00
#
_symmetry.space_group_name_H-M   'P 1'
#
loop_
_entity.id
_entity.type
_entity.pdbx_description
1 polymer ?
#
loop_
_entity_poly.entity_id
_entity_poly.type
_entity_poly.pdbx_seq_one_letter_code
_entity_poly.pdbx_strand_id
1 'polypeptide(L)' 'MKKLDLNKLEDEPIEVQQAVAFYTSHTINKVRVTTKERYKHYSVLEEVGLLKPLKSVVEP' A
#
# COMPACT_ATOMS: atom_id res chain seq x y z
N MET A 1 -6.51 11.53 -4.67
CA MET A 1 -5.42 10.53 -4.78
C MET A 1 -4.12 11.27 -4.57
N LYS A 2 -3.34 10.91 -3.55
CA LYS A 2 -2.03 11.51 -3.27
C LYS A 2 -1.04 11.04 -4.35
N LYS A 3 -0.08 11.89 -4.71
CA LYS A 3 1.09 11.48 -5.50
C LYS A 3 2.25 11.27 -4.54
N LEU A 4 2.92 10.12 -4.67
CA LEU A 4 4.14 9.80 -3.91
C LEU A 4 5.35 10.21 -4.74
N ASP A 5 6.23 11.04 -4.19
CA ASP A 5 7.55 11.30 -4.77
C ASP A 5 8.54 10.24 -4.28
N LEU A 6 8.88 9.29 -5.14
CA LEU A 6 9.77 8.19 -4.78
C LEU A 6 11.22 8.63 -4.53
N ASN A 7 11.61 9.83 -4.96
CA ASN A 7 12.94 10.38 -4.67
C ASN A 7 13.07 10.88 -3.22
N LYS A 8 11.97 10.88 -2.46
CA LYS A 8 11.87 11.33 -1.07
C LYS A 8 11.08 10.34 -0.23
N LEU A 9 11.13 9.06 -0.58
CA LEU A 9 10.35 8.03 0.13
C LEU A 9 10.80 7.94 1.59
N GLU A 10 12.09 8.15 1.86
CA GLU A 10 12.71 8.18 3.17
C GLU A 10 12.14 9.27 4.10
N ASP A 11 11.52 10.32 3.53
CA ASP A 11 10.89 11.40 4.29
C ASP A 11 9.44 11.05 4.72
N GLU A 12 8.82 10.03 4.12
CA GLU A 12 7.50 9.56 4.51
C GLU A 12 7.55 8.76 5.83
N PRO A 13 6.43 8.64 6.58
CA PRO A 13 6.39 7.78 7.76
C PRO A 13 6.85 6.35 7.45
N ILE A 14 7.54 5.72 8.40
CA ILE A 14 8.14 4.39 8.20
C ILE A 14 7.10 3.34 7.80
N GLU A 15 5.85 3.50 8.26
CA GLU A 15 4.72 2.66 7.91
C GLU A 15 4.40 2.75 6.42
N VAL A 16 4.45 3.96 5.84
CA VAL A 16 4.23 4.21 4.41
C VAL A 16 5.36 3.59 3.59
N GLN A 17 6.60 3.79 4.01
CA GLN A 17 7.78 3.19 3.36
C GLN A 17 7.67 1.66 3.31
N GLN A 18 7.36 1.04 4.46
CA GLN A 18 7.17 -0.40 4.58
C GLN A 18 5.99 -0.88 3.73
N ALA A 19 4.89 -0.13 3.67
CA ALA A 19 3.74 -0.49 2.86
C ALA A 19 4.01 -0.42 1.36
N VAL A 20 4.78 0.57 0.89
CA VAL A 20 5.22 0.69 -0.51
C VAL A 20 6.17 -0.46 -0.86
N ALA A 21 7.14 -0.77 0.00
CA ALA A 21 8.06 -1.89 -0.18
C ALA A 21 7.31 -3.23 -0.23
N PHE A 22 6.37 -3.45 0.69
CA PHE A 22 5.51 -4.63 0.71
C PHE A 22 4.69 -4.74 -0.58
N TYR A 23 4.00 -3.68 -0.98
CA TYR A 23 3.17 -3.66 -2.19
C TYR A 23 4.00 -4.04 -3.42
N THR A 24 5.17 -3.41 -3.58
CA THR A 24 6.08 -3.66 -4.70
C THR A 24 6.59 -5.10 -4.70
N SER A 25 7.04 -5.60 -3.54
CA SER A 25 7.53 -6.98 -3.40
C SER A 25 6.45 -8.02 -3.69
N HIS A 26 5.25 -7.85 -3.13
CA HIS A 26 4.15 -8.78 -3.33
C HIS A 26 3.63 -8.76 -4.78
N THR A 27 3.50 -7.59 -5.39
CA THR A 27 2.90 -7.45 -6.73
C THR A 27 3.87 -7.80 -7.85
N ILE A 28 5.13 -7.37 -7.76
CA ILE A 28 6.14 -7.60 -8.80
C ILE A 28 6.82 -8.95 -8.62
N ASN A 29 7.28 -9.27 -7.40
CA ASN A 29 8.02 -10.50 -7.14
C ASN A 29 7.11 -11.69 -6.78
N LYS A 30 5.78 -11.50 -6.81
CA LYS A 30 4.76 -12.54 -6.52
C LYS A 30 5.01 -13.32 -5.23
N VAL A 31 5.59 -12.65 -4.24
CA VAL A 31 5.82 -13.24 -2.91
C VAL A 31 4.46 -13.63 -2.32
N ARG A 32 4.35 -14.88 -1.83
CA ARG A 32 3.15 -15.32 -1.12
C ARG A 32 3.06 -14.56 0.20
N VAL A 33 1.92 -13.92 0.41
CA VAL A 33 1.61 -13.15 1.63
C VAL A 33 0.25 -13.59 2.16
N THR A 34 0.05 -13.44 3.47
CA THR A 34 -1.24 -13.70 4.08
C THR A 34 -2.21 -12.55 3.85
N THR A 35 -3.52 -12.82 3.94
CA THR A 35 -4.55 -11.78 3.89
C THR A 35 -4.37 -10.72 4.98
N LYS A 36 -3.87 -11.12 6.15
CA LYS A 36 -3.61 -10.23 7.30
C LYS A 36 -2.48 -9.24 7.00
N GLU A 37 -1.37 -9.71 6.45
CA GLU A 37 -0.23 -8.87 6.05
C GLU A 37 -0.63 -7.90 4.95
N ARG A 38 -1.36 -8.40 3.93
CA ARG A 38 -1.88 -7.55 2.86
C ARG A 38 -2.79 -6.46 3.41
N TYR A 39 -3.74 -6.80 4.28
CA TYR A 39 -4.64 -5.82 4.89
C TYR A 39 -3.87 -4.74 5.66
N LYS A 40 -2.90 -5.14 6.51
CA LYS A 40 -2.09 -4.21 7.30
C LYS A 40 -1.42 -3.14 6.43
N HIS A 41 -0.73 -3.54 5.36
CA HIS A 41 -0.01 -2.60 4.51
C HIS A 41 -0.93 -1.80 3.59
N TYR A 42 -2.01 -2.42 3.10
CA TYR A 42 -2.93 -1.73 2.18
C TYR A 42 -3.74 -0.66 2.90
N SER A 43 -4.16 -0.89 4.16
CA SER A 43 -4.82 0.15 4.96
C SER A 43 -3.97 1.41 5.13
N VAL A 44 -2.66 1.26 5.34
CA VAL A 44 -1.74 2.42 5.41
C VAL A 44 -1.75 3.19 4.09
N LEU A 45 -1.68 2.51 2.94
CA LEU A 45 -1.71 3.17 1.63
C LEU A 45 -3.06 3.83 1.32
N GLU A 46 -4.16 3.23 1.79
CA GLU A 46 -5.52 3.81 1.68
C GLU A 46 -5.64 5.08 2.52
N GLU A 47 -5.18 5.06 3.77
CA GLU A 47 -5.21 6.19 4.71
C GLU A 47 -4.45 7.40 4.17
N VAL A 48 -3.27 7.19 3.56
CA VAL A 48 -2.50 8.28 2.93
C VAL A 48 -2.97 8.61 1.51
N GLY A 49 -4.03 7.98 1.03
CA GLY A 49 -4.67 8.25 -0.26
C GLY A 49 -3.84 7.81 -1.48
N LEU A 50 -2.91 6.88 -1.30
CA LEU A 50 -2.08 6.26 -2.35
C LEU A 50 -2.77 5.04 -2.98
N LEU A 51 -3.66 4.37 -2.25
CA LEU A 51 -4.48 3.28 -2.74
C LEU A 51 -5.96 3.65 -2.64
N LYS A 52 -6.79 3.14 -3.56
CA LYS A 52 -8.24 3.15 -3.38
C LYS A 52 -8.63 2.07 -2.37
N PRO A 53 -9.66 2.30 -1.54
CA PRO A 53 -10.20 1.27 -0.67
C PRO A 53 -10.52 -0.01 -1.43
N LEU A 54 -10.02 -1.14 -0.94
CA LEU A 54 -10.30 -2.46 -1.53
C LEU A 54 -11.81 -2.77 -1.62
N LYS A 55 -12.66 -2.06 -0.86
CA LYS A 55 -14.13 -2.17 -0.87
C LYS A 55 -14.85 -1.28 -1.90
N SER A 56 -14.18 -0.71 -2.89
CA SER A 56 -14.86 0.02 -3.98
C SER A 56 -15.55 -0.88 -5.02
N VAL A 57 -15.69 -2.19 -4.76
CA VAL A 57 -16.57 -3.12 -5.51
C VAL A 57 -17.71 -3.55 -4.60
N VAL A 58 -18.52 -2.58 -4.20
CA VAL A 58 -19.93 -2.81 -3.89
C VAL A 58 -20.67 -1.85 -4.81
N GLU A 59 -20.83 -2.25 -6.07
CA GLU A 59 -21.92 -1.70 -6.87
C GLU A 59 -23.23 -2.27 -6.29
N PRO A 60 -24.29 -1.44 -6.19
CA PRO A 60 -25.57 -1.82 -5.58
C PRO A 60 -26.30 -2.95 -6.31
#